data_AF-A0A2V8CGI2-F1
#
_entry.id   AF-A0A2V8CGI2-F1
#
_cell.length_a   1.000
_cell.length_b   1.000
_cell.length_c   1.000
_cell.angle_alpha   90.00
_cell.angle_beta   90.00
_cell.angle_gamma   90.00
#
_symmetry.space_group_name_H-M   'P 1'
#
loop_
_entity.id
_entity.type
_entity.pdbx_description
1 polymer ?
#
loop_
_entity_poly.entity_id
_entity_poly.type
_entity_poly.pdbx_seq_one_letter_code
_entity_poly.pdbx_strand_id
1 'polypeptide(L)' 'LKMALKQDGRIFRAVAWRAAERADFLTEHKAAIDVAFSLEQNQYNGETYLDLSIADFKLQMTD' A
#
# COMPACT_ATOMS: atom_id res chain seq x y z
N LEU A 1 -6.16 -2.78 6.18
CA LEU A 1 -6.34 -1.51 5.46
C LEU A 1 -6.20 -1.76 3.97
N LYS A 2 -7.20 -1.39 3.17
CA LYS A 2 -7.13 -1.43 1.70
C LYS A 2 -6.87 -0.02 1.19
N MET A 3 -5.91 0.14 0.29
CA MET A 3 -5.47 1.45 -0.20
C MET A 3 -5.07 1.41 -1.68
N ALA A 4 -4.84 2.59 -2.23
CA ALA A 4 -4.29 2.77 -3.57
C ALA A 4 -2.99 3.59 -3.46
N LEU A 5 -1.89 3.04 -4.00
CA LEU A 5 -0.60 3.73 -4.07
C LEU A 5 -0.40 4.29 -5.46
N LYS A 6 0.03 5.55 -5.56
CA LYS A 6 0.30 6.21 -6.84
C LYS A 6 1.80 6.45 -6.98
N GLN A 7 2.38 5.94 -8.06
CA GLN A 7 3.78 6.18 -8.42
C GLN A 7 3.87 6.42 -9.93
N ASP A 8 4.51 7.52 -10.34
CA ASP A 8 4.72 7.89 -11.75
C ASP A 8 3.44 7.80 -12.60
N GLY A 9 2.31 8.26 -12.04
CA GLY A 9 1.00 8.24 -12.70
C GLY A 9 0.28 6.88 -12.70
N ARG A 10 0.93 5.81 -12.24
CA ARG A 10 0.33 4.46 -12.12
C ARG A 10 -0.29 4.28 -10.74
N ILE A 11 -1.44 3.61 -10.69
CA ILE A 11 -2.15 3.31 -9.45
C ILE A 11 -2.08 1.81 -9.20
N PHE A 12 -1.57 1.44 -8.03
CA PHE A 12 -1.48 0.06 -7.56
C PHE A 12 -2.45 -0.15 -6.41
N ARG A 13 -3.19 -1.25 -6.46
CA ARG A 13 -4.01 -1.68 -5.33
C ARG A 13 -3.10 -2.30 -4.29
N ALA A 14 -3.34 -1.98 -3.02
CA ALA A 14 -2.52 -2.46 -1.92
C ALA A 14 -3.36 -2.83 -0.70
N VAL A 15 -2.90 -3.85 0.02
CA VAL A 15 -3.51 -4.33 1.26
C VAL A 15 -2.46 -4.41 2.34
N ALA A 16 -2.72 -3.77 3.48
CA ALA A 16 -1.89 -3.83 4.67
C ALA A 16 -2.68 -4.48 5.82
N TRP A 17 -2.34 -5.72 6.18
CA TRP A 17 -3.14 -6.56 7.09
C TRP A 17 -3.06 -6.16 8.57
N ARG A 18 -2.03 -5.39 8.98
CA ARG A 18 -1.80 -4.98 10.38
C ARG A 18 -1.56 -3.47 10.56
N ALA A 19 -2.04 -2.65 9.64
CA ALA A 19 -1.76 -1.22 9.63
C ALA A 19 -2.84 -0.35 10.30
N ALA A 20 -3.74 -0.91 11.12
CA ALA A 20 -4.83 -0.14 11.72
C ALA A 20 -4.31 1.02 12.61
N GLU A 21 -3.33 0.73 13.47
CA GLU A 21 -2.68 1.74 14.34
C GLU A 21 -1.80 2.73 13.56
N ARG A 22 -1.49 2.40 12.31
CA ARG A 22 -0.63 3.20 11.44
C ARG A 22 -1.41 3.95 10.36
N ALA A 23 -2.74 3.86 10.38
CA ALA A 23 -3.61 4.49 9.40
C ALA A 23 -3.51 6.02 9.44
N ASP A 24 -3.45 6.60 10.66
CA ASP A 24 -3.32 8.05 10.84
C ASP A 24 -1.97 8.55 10.31
N PHE A 25 -0.88 7.85 10.65
CA PHE A 25 0.46 8.13 10.13
C PHE A 25 0.52 8.08 8.59
N LEU A 26 -0.06 7.04 7.98
CA LEU A 26 -0.11 6.92 6.52
C LEU A 26 -0.95 8.02 5.86
N THR A 27 -2.00 8.48 6.54
CA THR A 27 -2.85 9.56 6.05
C THR A 27 -2.12 10.91 6.11
N GLU A 28 -1.39 11.16 7.21
CA GLU A 28 -0.58 12.36 7.42
C GLU A 28 0.58 12.44 6.43
N HIS A 29 1.25 11.31 6.15
CA HIS A 29 2.45 11.26 5.32
C HIS A 29 2.24 10.66 3.92
N LYS A 30 1.00 10.58 3.44
CA LYS A 30 0.59 9.88 2.20
C LYS A 30 1.38 10.20 0.93
N ALA A 31 2.07 11.34 0.87
CA ALA A 31 2.81 11.80 -0.30
C ALA A 31 4.30 11.43 -0.29
N ALA A 32 4.82 10.88 0.80
CA ALA A 32 6.26 10.65 0.99
C ALA A 32 6.52 9.36 1.79
N ILE A 33 6.10 8.22 1.23
CA ILE A 33 6.36 6.90 1.83
C ILE A 33 7.01 5.95 0.84
N ASP A 34 7.99 5.21 1.33
CA ASP A 34 8.45 3.97 0.70
C ASP A 34 7.73 2.79 1.34
N VAL A 35 7.38 1.79 0.54
CA VAL A 35 6.71 0.57 1.00
C VAL A 35 7.54 -0.67 0.70
N ALA A 36 7.62 -1.57 1.67
CA ALA A 36 8.07 -2.94 1.45
C ALA A 36 6.85 -3.81 1.12
N PHE A 37 6.89 -4.53 0.01
CA PHE A 37 5.74 -5.30 -0.46
C PHE A 37 6.11 -6.61 -1.17
N SER A 38 5.13 -7.50 -1.24
CA SER A 38 5.10 -8.63 -2.18
C SER A 38 3.92 -8.48 -3.14
N LEU A 39 3.98 -9.16 -4.30
CA LEU A 39 2.85 -9.28 -5.21
C LEU A 39 1.97 -10.45 -4.78
N GLU A 40 0.67 -10.21 -4.68
CA GLU A 40 -0.30 -11.22 -4.28
C GLU A 40 -1.47 -11.23 -5.26
N GLN A 41 -1.85 -12.43 -5.71
CA GLN A 41 -3.08 -12.61 -6.48
C GLN A 41 -4.22 -12.89 -5.50
N ASN A 42 -5.21 -11.99 -5.47
CA ASN A 42 -6.39 -12.11 -4.62
C ASN A 42 -7.63 -12.40 -5.45
N GLN A 43 -8.47 -13.30 -4.96
CA GLN A 43 -9.81 -13.52 -5.49
C GLN A 43 -10.87 -12.98 -4.54
N TYR A 44 -11.77 -12.16 -5.07
CA TYR A 44 -12.91 -11.64 -4.34
C TYR A 44 -14.11 -11.50 -5.25
N ASN A 45 -15.25 -12.06 -4.84
CA ASN A 45 -16.51 -12.03 -5.60
C ASN A 45 -16.37 -12.56 -7.04
N GLY A 46 -15.55 -13.60 -7.24
CA GLY A 46 -15.27 -14.19 -8.56
C GLY A 46 -14.29 -13.39 -9.43
N GLU A 47 -13.87 -12.19 -9.00
CA GLU A 47 -12.87 -11.38 -9.69
C GLU A 47 -11.47 -11.66 -9.14
N THR A 48 -10.48 -11.66 -10.04
CA THR A 48 -9.06 -11.84 -9.69
C THR A 48 -8.33 -10.51 -9.81
N TYR A 49 -7.60 -10.14 -8.77
CA TYR A 49 -6.81 -8.92 -8.71
C TYR A 49 -5.35 -9.23 -8.39
N LEU A 50 -4.46 -8.40 -8.93
CA LEU A 50 -3.08 -8.32 -8.47
C LEU A 50 -2.99 -7.15 -7.50
N ASP A 51 -2.71 -7.45 -6.23
CA ASP A 51 -2.55 -6.45 -5.17
C ASP A 51 -1.10 -6.47 -4.66
N LEU A 52 -0.63 -5.33 -4.15
CA LEU A 52 0.57 -5.24 -3.34
C LEU A 52 0.21 -5.62 -1.89
N SER A 53 0.80 -6.68 -1.37
CA SER A 53 0.72 -7.02 0.06
C SER A 53 1.79 -6.24 0.81
N ILE A 54 1.37 -5.25 1.61
CA ILE A 54 2.29 -4.33 2.28
C ILE A 54 2.78 -4.96 3.58
N ALA A 55 4.09 -5.15 3.66
CA ALA A 55 4.76 -5.71 4.84
C ALA A 55 5.22 -4.62 5.81
N ASP A 56 5.72 -3.49 5.29
CA ASP A 56 6.16 -2.35 6.09
C ASP A 56 6.20 -1.06 5.26
N PHE A 57 6.40 0.07 5.94
CA PHE A 57 6.53 1.38 5.31
C PHE A 57 7.42 2.31 6.14
N LYS A 58 8.09 3.22 5.44
CA LYS A 58 8.95 4.25 6.02
C LYS A 58 8.71 5.57 5.31
N LEU A 59 9.07 6.68 5.96
CA LEU A 59 9.10 7.97 5.28
C LEU A 59 10.18 7.93 4.19
N GLN A 60 9.81 8.46 3.03
CA GLN A 60 10.75 8.69 1.96
C GLN A 60 11.70 9.81 2.42
N MET A 61 12.98 9.49 2.56
CA MET A 61 14.02 10.48 2.83
C MET A 61 14.41 11.13 1.50
N THR A 62 14.27 12.45 1.42
CA THR A 62 14.84 13.23 0.32
C THR A 62 16.30 13.52 0.68
N ASP A 63 17.24 13.01 -0.11
CA ASP A 63 18.66 13.39 -0.03
C ASP A 63 18.88 14.86 -0.39
#